data_AF-A0A212BZ54-F1
#
_entry.id   AF-A0A212BZ54-F1
#
_cell.length_a   1.000
_cell.length_b   1.000
_cell.length_c   1.000
_cell.angle_alpha   90.00
_cell.angle_beta   90.00
_cell.angle_gamma   90.00
#
_symmetry.space_group_name_H-M   'P 1'
#
loop_
_entity.id
_entity.type
_entity.pdbx_description
1 polymer ?
#
loop_
_entity_poly.entity_id
_entity_poly.type
_entity_poly.pdbx_seq_one_letter_code
_entity_poly.pdbx_strand_id
1 'polypeptide(L)'
;DVTRLTPLSHEVISRQATINIGTIGHVAHGKSTVVKAISGVHTVRFKNELERNITIKLGYANAKIYKLDDASCLRPECYRSCGSSTPDEFPTDIPGTKGNFRLVR
;
A
#
# COMPACT_ATOMS: atom_id res chain seq x y z
N ASP A 1 22.46 -0.98 14.96
CA ASP A 1 23.62 -1.61 14.31
C ASP A 1 23.24 -1.90 12.86
N VAL A 2 23.85 -1.22 11.91
CA VAL A 2 23.46 -1.28 10.48
C VAL A 2 23.69 -2.67 9.89
N THR A 3 24.61 -3.45 10.46
CA THR A 3 24.94 -4.80 9.99
C THR A 3 23.84 -5.84 10.25
N ARG A 4 22.89 -5.54 11.14
CA ARG A 4 21.75 -6.41 11.49
C ARG A 4 20.45 -6.02 10.78
N LEU A 5 20.43 -4.93 10.02
CA LEU A 5 19.24 -4.49 9.31
C LEU A 5 19.05 -5.31 8.05
N THR A 6 17.87 -5.90 7.93
CA THR A 6 17.44 -6.61 6.72
C THR A 6 16.22 -5.89 6.14
N PRO A 7 15.88 -6.11 4.87
CA PRO A 7 14.63 -5.59 4.29
C PRO A 7 13.37 -6.09 5.02
N LEU A 8 13.46 -7.13 5.86
CA LEU A 8 12.36 -7.66 6.65
C LEU A 8 12.33 -7.10 8.08
N SER A 9 13.32 -6.29 8.46
CA SER A 9 13.36 -5.66 9.77
C SER A 9 12.26 -4.59 9.88
N HIS A 10 11.55 -4.56 11.02
CA HIS A 10 10.43 -3.64 11.25
C HIS A 10 10.80 -2.17 10.99
N GLU A 11 12.01 -1.76 11.39
CA GLU A 11 12.54 -0.40 11.17
C GLU A 11 12.63 -0.03 9.69
N VAL A 12 12.93 -1.00 8.81
CA VAL A 12 13.04 -0.80 7.36
C VAL A 12 11.64 -0.78 6.75
N ILE A 13 10.80 -1.76 7.08
CA ILE A 13 9.43 -1.86 6.54
C ILE A 13 8.59 -0.62 6.89
N SER A 14 8.75 -0.08 8.10
CA SER A 14 8.03 1.11 8.56
C SER A 14 8.33 2.36 7.72
N ARG A 15 9.55 2.48 7.20
CA ARG A 15 10.08 3.75 6.63
C ARG A 15 10.41 3.69 5.14
N GLN A 16 10.64 2.50 4.58
CA GLN A 16 11.12 2.34 3.21
C GLN A 16 10.34 1.26 2.47
N ALA A 17 10.08 1.51 1.19
CA ALA A 17 9.49 0.52 0.32
C ALA A 17 10.46 -0.63 0.09
N THR A 18 10.04 -1.85 0.44
CA THR A 18 10.86 -3.06 0.29
C THR A 18 10.68 -3.74 -1.05
N ILE A 19 9.56 -3.48 -1.74
CA ILE A 19 9.18 -4.10 -3.01
C ILE A 19 8.58 -3.03 -3.91
N ASN A 20 8.99 -2.98 -5.18
CA ASN A 20 8.38 -2.14 -6.20
C ASN A 20 7.47 -2.99 -7.11
N ILE A 21 6.23 -2.54 -7.31
CA ILE A 21 5.23 -3.22 -8.15
C ILE A 21 4.87 -2.28 -9.31
N GLY A 22 5.08 -2.74 -10.53
CA GLY A 22 4.69 -2.02 -11.75
C GLY A 22 3.30 -2.45 -12.23
N THR A 23 2.43 -1.49 -12.55
CA THR A 23 1.14 -1.76 -13.19
C THR A 23 1.22 -1.45 -14.69
N ILE A 24 0.95 -2.46 -15.52
CA ILE A 24 0.97 -2.35 -16.99
C ILE A 24 -0.41 -2.70 -17.56
N GLY A 25 -0.69 -2.26 -18.79
CA GLY A 25 -1.97 -2.53 -19.45
C GLY A 25 -2.38 -1.46 -20.47
N HIS A 26 -3.44 -1.74 -21.22
CA HIS A 26 -3.93 -0.90 -22.32
C HIS A 26 -4.45 0.47 -21.85
N VAL A 27 -4.61 1.41 -22.80
CA VAL A 27 -5.15 2.74 -22.52
C VAL A 27 -6.56 2.63 -21.91
N ALA A 28 -6.89 3.54 -20.98
CA ALA A 28 -8.17 3.59 -20.27
C ALA A 28 -8.54 2.40 -19.36
N HIS A 29 -7.66 1.41 -19.15
CA HIS A 29 -7.92 0.28 -18.22
C HIS A 29 -7.84 0.63 -16.71
N GLY A 30 -7.77 1.92 -16.35
CA GLY A 30 -7.82 2.33 -14.94
C GLY A 30 -6.58 1.99 -14.09
N LYS A 31 -5.39 1.78 -14.69
CA LYS A 31 -4.14 1.49 -13.96
C LYS A 31 -3.86 2.47 -12.81
N SER A 32 -3.99 3.78 -13.08
CA SER A 32 -3.80 4.82 -12.08
C SER A 32 -4.88 4.79 -10.99
N THR A 33 -6.10 4.36 -11.32
CA THR A 33 -7.19 4.16 -10.36
C THR A 33 -6.90 2.99 -9.43
N VAL A 34 -6.38 1.87 -9.95
CA VAL A 34 -5.97 0.72 -9.13
C VAL A 34 -4.85 1.10 -8.16
N VAL A 35 -3.83 1.84 -8.64
CA VAL A 35 -2.75 2.32 -7.77
C VAL A 35 -3.29 3.25 -6.68
N LYS A 36 -4.24 4.14 -7.02
CA LYS A 36 -4.90 5.02 -6.05
C LYS A 36 -5.73 4.23 -5.03
N ALA A 37 -6.44 3.19 -5.44
CA ALA A 37 -7.24 2.36 -4.54
C ALA A 37 -6.36 1.62 -3.51
N ILE A 38 -5.17 1.17 -3.91
CA ILE A 38 -4.24 0.45 -3.03
C ILE A 38 -3.50 1.41 -2.09
N SER A 39 -2.94 2.49 -2.63
CA SER A 39 -2.05 3.40 -1.89
C SER A 39 -2.77 4.59 -1.23
N GLY A 40 -3.99 4.91 -1.66
CA GLY A 40 -4.66 6.17 -1.35
C GLY A 40 -4.06 7.39 -2.05
N VAL A 41 -2.94 7.25 -2.77
CA VAL A 41 -2.21 8.35 -3.40
C VAL A 41 -2.62 8.51 -4.84
N HIS A 42 -2.99 9.74 -5.23
CA HIS A 42 -3.21 10.05 -6.63
C HIS A 42 -1.86 10.26 -7.34
N THR A 43 -1.58 9.42 -8.34
CA THR A 43 -0.29 9.44 -9.04
C THR A 43 -0.17 10.54 -10.10
N VAL A 44 -1.28 11.11 -10.55
CA VAL A 44 -1.30 12.20 -11.53
C VAL A 44 -1.00 13.51 -10.81
N ARG A 45 0.17 14.10 -11.10
CA ARG A 45 0.64 15.34 -10.45
C ARG A 45 0.65 16.55 -11.38
N PHE A 46 0.54 16.36 -12.69
CA PHE A 46 0.65 17.44 -13.66
C PHE A 46 -0.71 17.88 -14.19
N LYS A 47 -0.97 19.20 -14.22
CA LYS A 47 -2.26 19.76 -14.69
C LYS A 47 -2.60 19.30 -16.11
N ASN A 48 -1.62 19.27 -17.02
CA ASN A 48 -1.79 18.79 -18.39
C ASN A 48 -2.19 17.31 -18.48
N GLU A 49 -1.79 16.48 -17.51
CA GLU A 49 -2.19 15.07 -17.45
C GLU A 49 -3.62 14.92 -16.95
N LEU A 50 -3.99 15.74 -15.96
CA LEU A 50 -5.33 15.79 -15.39
C LEU A 50 -6.36 16.25 -16.43
N GLU A 51 -6.05 17.31 -17.17
CA GLU A 51 -6.93 17.85 -18.22
C GLU A 51 -7.13 16.86 -19.38
N ARG A 52 -6.12 16.05 -19.68
CA ARG A 52 -6.14 15.09 -20.80
C ARG A 52 -6.51 13.67 -20.39
N ASN A 53 -6.73 13.40 -19.09
CA ASN A 53 -7.00 12.08 -18.54
C ASN A 53 -6.03 10.97 -19.00
N ILE A 54 -4.75 11.32 -19.23
CA ILE A 54 -3.69 10.39 -19.62
C ILE A 54 -2.51 10.46 -18.67
N THR A 55 -1.80 9.34 -18.52
CA THR A 55 -0.54 9.27 -17.76
C THR A 55 0.62 9.40 -18.74
N ILE A 56 1.39 10.48 -18.64
CA ILE A 56 2.53 10.77 -19.53
C ILE A 56 3.84 10.47 -18.80
N LYS A 57 3.92 10.84 -17.53
CA LYS A 57 5.06 10.58 -16.66
C LYS A 57 4.82 9.36 -15.77
N LEU A 58 5.93 8.72 -15.38
CA LEU A 58 5.91 7.63 -14.41
C LEU A 58 5.36 8.14 -13.07
N GLY A 59 4.20 7.62 -12.67
CA GLY A 59 3.61 7.86 -11.37
C GLY A 59 4.21 6.92 -10.32
N TYR A 60 4.45 7.44 -9.12
CA TYR A 60 4.95 6.65 -7.99
C TYR A 60 4.05 6.85 -6.77
N ALA A 61 3.76 5.76 -6.07
CA ALA A 61 2.97 5.75 -4.85
C ALA A 61 3.48 4.68 -3.88
N ASN A 62 3.58 5.04 -2.61
CA ASN A 62 3.91 4.11 -1.53
C ASN A 62 2.62 3.60 -0.89
N ALA A 63 2.59 2.31 -0.56
CA ALA A 63 1.54 1.69 0.22
C ALA A 63 2.17 0.79 1.29
N LYS A 64 1.54 0.75 2.46
CA LYS A 64 1.86 -0.18 3.54
C LYS A 64 0.84 -1.31 3.53
N ILE A 65 1.30 -2.54 3.69
CA ILE A 65 0.47 -3.75 3.74
C ILE A 65 0.45 -4.28 5.16
N TYR A 66 -0.76 -4.46 5.68
CA TYR A 66 -1.02 -4.93 7.02
C TYR A 66 -1.63 -6.32 6.98
N LYS A 67 -1.38 -7.09 8.03
CA LYS A 67 -2.03 -8.35 8.31
C LYS A 67 -2.67 -8.29 9.69
N LEU A 68 -3.89 -8.76 9.80
CA LEU A 68 -4.58 -8.92 11.07
C LEU A 68 -3.96 -10.06 11.87
N ASP A 69 -3.64 -9.81 13.15
CA ASP A 69 -3.13 -10.81 14.10
C ASP A 69 -4.27 -11.62 14.75
N ASP A 70 -5.18 -12.13 13.92
CA ASP A 70 -6.29 -12.98 14.35
C ASP A 70 -6.40 -14.20 13.42
N ALA A 71 -6.35 -15.40 14.00
CA ALA A 71 -6.47 -16.66 13.27
C ALA A 71 -7.90 -16.95 12.79
N SER A 72 -8.90 -16.24 13.34
CA SER A 72 -10.30 -16.37 12.92
C SER A 72 -10.55 -15.74 11.54
N CYS A 73 -9.72 -14.77 11.14
CA CYS A 73 -9.87 -14.06 9.89
C CYS A 73 -9.11 -14.77 8.76
N LEU A 74 -9.85 -15.25 7.76
CA LEU A 74 -9.29 -15.94 6.61
C LEU A 74 -8.78 -14.96 5.55
N ARG A 75 -7.90 -15.45 4.68
CA ARG A 75 -7.53 -14.71 3.46
C ARG A 75 -8.75 -14.63 2.54
N PRO A 76 -9.02 -13.47 1.90
CA PRO A 76 -8.18 -12.28 1.80
C PRO A 76 -8.45 -11.19 2.86
N GLU A 77 -9.52 -11.29 3.65
CA GLU A 77 -9.98 -10.22 4.57
C GLU A 77 -8.96 -9.88 5.66
N CYS A 78 -8.07 -10.82 6.00
CA CYS A 78 -7.01 -10.57 6.98
C CYS A 78 -5.90 -9.63 6.49
N TYR A 79 -5.96 -9.11 5.25
CA TYR A 79 -4.99 -8.18 4.70
C TYR A 79 -5.62 -6.83 4.36
N ARG A 80 -4.87 -5.76 4.59
CA ARG A 80 -5.28 -4.41 4.21
C ARG A 80 -4.11 -3.62 3.65
N SER A 81 -4.36 -2.80 2.63
CA SER A 81 -3.42 -1.78 2.18
C SER A 81 -3.85 -0.41 2.69
N CYS A 82 -2.90 0.37 3.19
CA CYS A 82 -3.13 1.77 3.56
C CYS A 82 -2.00 2.66 3.04
N GLY A 83 -2.24 3.97 3.06
CA GLY A 83 -1.23 4.94 2.69
C GLY A 83 -0.05 4.97 3.66
N SER A 84 1.04 5.60 3.23
CA SER A 84 2.27 5.72 4.02
C SER A 84 2.12 6.47 5.35
N SER A 85 1.08 7.29 5.51
CA SER A 85 0.82 8.07 6.72
C SER A 85 0.16 7.27 7.85
N THR A 86 -0.31 6.05 7.57
CA THR A 86 -0.96 5.18 8.55
C THR A 86 0.09 4.63 9.54
N PRO A 87 -0.23 4.54 10.85
CA PRO A 87 0.66 3.96 11.85
C PRO A 87 0.89 2.46 11.59
N ASP A 88 2.00 1.93 12.11
CA ASP A 88 2.41 0.54 11.85
C ASP A 88 1.48 -0.50 12.50
N GLU A 89 0.73 -0.10 13.54
CA GLU A 89 -0.33 -0.89 14.15
C GLU A 89 -1.60 -0.07 14.36
N PHE A 90 -2.76 -0.66 14.08
CA PHE A 90 -4.06 -0.05 14.35
C PHE A 90 -5.15 -1.12 14.61
N PRO A 91 -6.23 -0.80 15.34
CA PRO A 91 -7.27 -1.77 15.68
C PRO A 91 -8.06 -2.22 14.45
N THR A 92 -8.56 -3.46 14.49
CA THR A 92 -9.47 -3.98 13.47
C THR A 92 -10.84 -3.32 13.52
N ASP A 93 -11.37 -3.00 12.34
CA ASP A 93 -12.76 -2.58 12.10
C ASP A 93 -13.65 -3.74 11.62
N ILE A 94 -13.09 -4.96 11.49
CA ILE A 94 -13.82 -6.13 11.01
C ILE A 94 -14.65 -6.74 12.15
N PRO A 95 -15.99 -6.78 12.04
CA PRO A 95 -16.85 -7.32 13.08
C PRO A 95 -16.56 -8.81 13.32
N GLY A 96 -16.47 -9.21 14.58
CA GLY A 96 -16.21 -10.59 14.98
C GLY A 96 -14.72 -10.96 15.08
N THR A 97 -13.81 -10.09 14.64
CA THR A 97 -12.36 -10.29 14.82
C THR A 97 -11.85 -9.60 16.08
N LYS A 98 -10.82 -10.17 16.70
CA LYS A 98 -10.13 -9.59 17.86
C LYS A 98 -8.66 -9.45 17.52
N GLY A 99 -8.17 -8.21 17.43
CA GLY A 99 -6.75 -7.96 17.20
C GLY A 99 -6.47 -6.62 16.53
N ASN A 100 -5.19 -6.42 16.21
CA ASN A 100 -4.71 -5.26 15.49
C ASN A 100 -4.18 -5.68 14.12
N PHE A 101 -4.36 -4.81 13.14
CA PHE A 101 -3.60 -4.85 11.91
C PHE A 101 -2.15 -4.48 12.21
N ARG A 102 -1.21 -5.36 11.87
CA ARG A 102 0.22 -5.13 11.99
C ARG A 102 0.87 -5.01 10.63
N LEU A 103 1.84 -4.10 10.52
CA LEU A 103 2.61 -3.89 9.31
C LEU A 103 3.42 -5.14 8.93
N VAL A 104 3.28 -5.56 7.67
CA VAL A 104 4.03 -6.70 7.10
C VAL A 104 4.89 -6.26 5.93
N ARG A 105 4.50 -5.24 5.15
CA ARG A 105 5.27 -4.70 4.03
C ARG A 105 5.10 -3.20 3.82
#